data_AF-A0A813I5V7-F1
#
_entry.id   AF-A0A813I5V7-F1
#
_cell.length_a   1.000
_cell.length_b   1.000
_cell.length_c   1.000
_cell.angle_alpha   90.00
_cell.angle_beta   90.00
_cell.angle_gamma   90.00
#
_symmetry.space_group_name_H-M   'P 1'
#
loop_
_entity.id
_entity.type
_entity.pdbx_description
1 polymer ?
#
loop_
_entity_poly.entity_id
_entity_poly.type
_entity_poly.pdbx_seq_one_letter_code
_entity_poly.pdbx_strand_id
1 'polypeptide(L)'
;MKYLTAALATLWRKSAQSESNGNGLGKGLLRGNDGKSQSLGVTGVEEPPLHYATMGDIREIAAFGVIVVALLVALNREVLCPGWDAGEAFRVLYVLTLAAEFAIWSDEFCGHVDWLNTSRFTDRRGLGKWASPIYGLFRIPALSLGMFALALVTLVVSLVVAVYVKEVVMLSFLLACIVMTHLFWNRQNIGGHGGLPVLHTLFCLCLLVEGNEAVVRICIATFMGFSYMGSALCKLVTSLLIQRPRQWWGNGDGLKFYLLDSVSIRPMRGIRRDVRSAIITAGPSLRPVLDLAMNAALIFELAVPALICMDARGAAVLLFAFHYSVWFLFDIDFMSYWAPSLLALAVQNLASLAIFSRIGKMQGVTSHQQQHQ
;
A
#
# COMPACT_ATOMS: atom_id res chain seq x y z
N MET A 1 20.11 3.30 11.62
CA MET A 1 20.54 4.62 12.14
C MET A 1 21.34 5.41 11.11
N LYS A 2 22.55 5.01 10.66
CA LYS A 2 23.37 5.79 9.69
C LYS A 2 22.62 6.23 8.40
N TYR A 3 21.79 5.36 7.84
CA TYR A 3 20.97 5.68 6.65
C TYR A 3 19.82 6.66 6.95
N LEU A 4 19.19 6.54 8.11
CA LEU A 4 18.14 7.48 8.56
C LEU A 4 18.75 8.87 8.80
N THR A 5 19.93 8.94 9.42
CA THR A 5 20.64 10.20 9.63
C THR A 5 21.09 10.84 8.31
N ALA A 6 21.52 10.03 7.33
CA ALA A 6 21.89 10.50 6.00
C ALA A 6 20.68 10.97 5.16
N ALA A 7 19.54 10.27 5.26
CA ALA A 7 18.28 10.67 4.64
C ALA A 7 17.76 11.98 5.26
N LEU A 8 17.75 12.08 6.59
CA LEU A 8 17.40 13.30 7.32
C LEU A 8 18.30 14.49 6.97
N ALA A 9 19.61 14.27 6.89
CA ALA A 9 20.58 15.31 6.52
C ALA A 9 20.44 15.75 5.05
N THR A 10 20.02 14.85 4.17
CA THR A 10 19.74 15.16 2.75
C THR A 10 18.42 15.93 2.61
N LEU A 11 17.37 15.52 3.32
CA LEU A 11 16.08 16.20 3.35
C LEU A 11 16.18 17.60 3.95
N TRP A 12 16.94 17.76 5.04
CA TRP A 12 17.21 19.07 5.64
C TRP A 12 17.93 20.02 4.67
N ARG A 13 18.95 19.53 3.96
CA ARG A 13 19.67 20.32 2.95
C ARG A 13 18.77 20.76 1.79
N LYS A 14 17.89 19.87 1.31
CA LYS A 14 16.92 20.19 0.25
C LYS A 14 15.89 21.21 0.72
N SER A 15 15.38 21.09 1.95
CA SER A 15 14.45 22.07 2.54
C SER A 15 15.09 23.46 2.64
N ALA A 16 16.33 23.54 3.12
CA ALA A 16 17.06 24.81 3.24
C ALA A 16 17.35 25.47 1.87
N GLN A 17 17.59 24.67 0.82
CA GLN A 17 17.79 25.18 -0.55
C GLN A 17 16.48 25.64 -1.21
N SER A 18 15.36 24.98 -0.93
CA SER A 18 14.04 25.41 -1.40
C SER A 18 13.66 26.79 -0.83
N GLU A 19 13.95 27.04 0.45
CA GLU A 19 13.70 28.34 1.08
C GLU A 19 14.62 29.44 0.56
N SER A 20 15.89 29.14 0.21
CA SER A 20 16.80 30.14 -0.35
C SER A 20 16.42 30.56 -1.77
N ASN A 21 15.88 29.65 -2.58
CA ASN A 21 15.49 29.93 -3.97
C ASN A 21 14.15 30.67 -4.07
N GLY A 22 13.28 30.58 -3.05
CA GLY A 22 12.02 31.31 -2.98
C GLY A 22 12.16 32.83 -2.83
N ASN A 23 13.30 33.30 -2.32
CA ASN A 23 13.57 34.74 -2.09
C ASN A 23 14.30 35.43 -3.27
N GLY A 24 14.60 34.72 -4.37
CA GLY A 24 15.43 35.22 -5.47
C GLY A 24 14.72 35.65 -6.76
N LEU A 25 13.39 35.54 -6.85
CA LEU A 25 12.64 35.89 -8.07
C LEU A 25 12.27 37.37 -8.12
N GLY A 26 13.32 38.21 -8.22
CA GLY A 26 13.20 39.64 -8.41
C GLY A 26 14.48 40.22 -9.00
N LYS A 27 14.59 40.14 -10.34
CA LYS A 27 15.53 40.83 -11.27
C LYS A 27 16.43 39.87 -12.05
N GLY A 28 16.30 39.90 -13.38
CA GLY A 28 17.27 39.30 -14.29
C GLY A 28 16.68 38.81 -15.61
N LEU A 29 15.97 39.68 -16.33
CA LEU A 29 15.70 39.45 -17.75
C LEU A 29 17.00 39.66 -18.54
N LEU A 30 17.24 38.78 -19.52
CA LEU A 30 18.21 38.86 -20.63
C LEU A 30 19.67 38.45 -20.37
N ARG A 31 20.01 37.20 -20.72
CA ARG A 31 21.14 36.86 -21.62
C ARG A 31 21.11 35.38 -21.99
N GLY A 32 21.32 35.10 -23.27
CA GLY A 32 21.08 33.79 -23.91
C GLY A 32 22.27 32.84 -24.00
N ASN A 33 21.96 31.72 -24.65
CA ASN A 33 22.80 30.71 -25.30
C ASN A 33 23.67 29.79 -24.42
N ASP A 34 23.33 28.50 -24.36
CA ASP A 34 23.94 27.49 -25.25
C ASP A 34 23.35 26.07 -25.07
N GLY A 35 23.02 25.46 -26.21
CA GLY A 35 22.83 24.04 -26.51
C GLY A 35 22.79 22.99 -25.40
N LYS A 36 21.59 22.65 -24.92
CA LYS A 36 21.18 21.26 -24.67
C LYS A 36 19.73 21.11 -25.08
N SER A 37 19.46 20.29 -26.10
CA SER A 37 18.09 19.92 -26.45
C SER A 37 17.51 19.03 -25.34
N GLN A 38 17.01 19.64 -24.28
CA GLN A 38 15.93 19.01 -23.53
C GLN A 38 14.75 18.95 -24.49
N SER A 39 14.32 17.72 -24.81
CA SER A 39 13.12 17.47 -25.59
C SER A 39 11.95 18.12 -24.87
N LEU A 40 11.56 19.31 -25.32
CA LEU A 40 10.29 19.92 -24.98
C LEU A 40 9.21 18.94 -25.43
N GLY A 41 8.55 18.30 -24.46
CA GLY A 41 7.36 17.52 -24.72
C GLY A 41 6.32 18.37 -25.45
N VAL A 42 5.40 17.71 -26.15
CA VAL A 42 4.38 18.26 -27.07
C VAL A 42 3.50 19.39 -26.48
N THR A 43 3.65 19.71 -25.19
CA THR A 43 2.88 20.72 -24.45
C THR A 43 3.70 21.93 -24.00
N GLY A 44 5.00 22.03 -24.31
CA GLY A 44 5.84 23.18 -23.93
C GLY A 44 6.06 23.32 -22.42
N VAL A 45 5.69 22.32 -21.63
CA VAL A 45 5.96 22.23 -20.20
C VAL A 45 7.08 21.21 -20.03
N GLU A 46 8.17 21.58 -19.35
CA GLU A 46 9.21 20.63 -18.94
C GLU A 46 8.55 19.47 -18.21
N GLU A 47 8.71 18.26 -18.75
CA GLU A 47 8.28 17.06 -18.05
C GLU A 47 9.03 16.99 -16.72
N PRO A 48 8.35 16.74 -15.59
CA PRO A 48 9.01 16.64 -14.31
C PRO A 48 10.13 15.59 -14.41
N PRO A 49 11.33 15.86 -13.87
CA PRO A 49 12.43 14.92 -13.93
C PRO A 49 11.99 13.57 -13.37
N LEU A 50 12.27 12.51 -14.14
CA LEU A 50 11.93 11.13 -13.83
C LEU A 50 12.68 10.66 -12.58
N HIS A 51 12.11 10.94 -11.41
CA HIS A 51 12.67 10.59 -10.10
C HIS A 51 12.01 9.37 -9.45
N TYR A 52 11.14 8.63 -10.15
CA TYR A 52 10.52 7.43 -9.59
C TYR A 52 11.52 6.28 -9.45
N ALA A 53 11.49 5.61 -8.29
CA ALA A 53 12.26 4.39 -8.02
C ALA A 53 12.01 3.30 -9.10
N THR A 54 12.99 2.43 -9.31
CA THR A 54 12.95 1.34 -10.30
C THR A 54 13.49 0.04 -9.70
N MET A 55 13.32 -1.12 -10.34
CA MET A 55 13.87 -2.41 -9.84
C MET A 55 15.40 -2.43 -9.60
N GLY A 56 16.15 -1.51 -10.19
CA GLY A 56 17.58 -1.33 -9.89
C GLY A 56 17.85 -0.39 -8.70
N ASP A 57 16.80 0.20 -8.16
CA ASP A 57 16.83 1.01 -6.96
C ASP A 57 16.96 0.08 -5.76
N ILE A 58 18.06 0.25 -5.06
CA ILE A 58 18.35 -0.48 -3.84
C ILE A 58 17.24 -0.31 -2.78
N ARG A 59 16.47 0.79 -2.85
CA ARG A 59 15.29 1.02 -1.99
C ARG A 59 14.19 0.00 -2.23
N GLU A 60 13.87 -0.32 -3.49
CA GLU A 60 12.84 -1.33 -3.80
C GLU A 60 13.28 -2.71 -3.28
N ILE A 61 14.51 -3.12 -3.58
CA ILE A 61 15.05 -4.39 -3.09
C ILE A 61 15.02 -4.45 -1.55
N ALA A 62 15.36 -3.34 -0.89
CA ALA A 62 15.28 -3.25 0.56
C ALA A 62 13.85 -3.37 1.07
N ALA A 63 12.89 -2.63 0.50
CA ALA A 63 11.48 -2.67 0.89
C ALA A 63 10.89 -4.09 0.75
N PHE A 64 10.99 -4.69 -0.44
CA PHE A 64 10.55 -6.07 -0.66
C PHE A 64 11.28 -7.06 0.26
N GLY A 65 12.58 -6.88 0.45
CA GLY A 65 13.39 -7.70 1.35
C GLY A 65 12.89 -7.66 2.78
N VAL A 66 12.56 -6.48 3.31
CA VAL A 66 12.00 -6.30 4.66
C VAL A 66 10.68 -7.08 4.79
N ILE A 67 9.77 -6.95 3.82
CA ILE A 67 8.48 -7.64 3.84
C ILE A 67 8.67 -9.16 3.79
N VAL A 68 9.52 -9.66 2.88
CA VAL A 68 9.79 -11.11 2.74
C VAL A 68 10.36 -11.67 4.03
N VAL A 69 11.35 -10.99 4.63
CA VAL A 69 11.94 -11.42 5.90
C VAL A 69 10.89 -11.44 7.01
N ALA A 70 10.10 -10.38 7.15
CA ALA A 70 9.04 -10.32 8.15
C ALA A 70 8.00 -11.43 7.97
N LEU A 71 7.60 -11.73 6.73
CA LEU A 71 6.65 -12.78 6.42
C LEU A 71 7.23 -14.17 6.73
N LEU A 72 8.49 -14.43 6.37
CA LEU A 72 9.17 -15.68 6.69
C LEU A 72 9.31 -15.87 8.21
N VAL A 73 9.63 -14.81 8.95
CA VAL A 73 9.69 -14.85 10.42
C VAL A 73 8.30 -15.14 10.99
N ALA A 74 7.25 -14.48 10.50
CA ALA A 74 5.87 -14.70 10.94
C ALA A 74 5.39 -16.15 10.70
N LEU A 75 5.68 -16.70 9.52
CA LEU A 75 5.29 -18.05 9.10
C LEU A 75 6.03 -19.15 9.87
N ASN A 76 7.27 -18.89 10.30
CA ASN A 76 8.14 -19.84 10.99
C ASN A 76 8.38 -19.44 12.46
N ARG A 77 7.50 -18.64 13.05
CA ARG A 77 7.71 -18.06 14.38
C ARG A 77 7.88 -19.11 15.47
N GLU A 78 7.24 -20.26 15.34
CA GLU A 78 7.34 -21.35 16.32
C GLU A 78 8.78 -21.88 16.43
N VAL A 79 9.56 -21.77 15.35
CA VAL A 79 10.96 -22.21 15.30
C VAL A 79 11.90 -21.05 15.58
N LEU A 80 11.66 -19.88 14.97
CA LEU A 80 12.58 -18.74 15.02
C LEU A 80 12.43 -17.89 16.30
N CYS A 81 11.24 -17.89 16.90
CA CYS A 81 10.90 -17.06 18.07
C CYS A 81 10.02 -17.85 19.06
N PRO A 82 10.51 -18.97 19.64
CA PRO A 82 9.69 -19.89 20.44
C PRO A 82 9.09 -19.29 21.72
N GLY A 83 9.55 -18.09 22.13
CA GLY A 83 9.01 -17.36 23.29
C GLY A 83 8.01 -16.25 22.94
N TRP A 84 7.75 -15.98 21.67
CA TRP A 84 6.83 -14.91 21.29
C TRP A 84 5.40 -15.43 21.19
N ASP A 85 4.49 -14.83 21.97
CA ASP A 85 3.07 -15.04 21.73
C ASP A 85 2.67 -14.47 20.35
N ALA A 86 1.61 -15.01 19.75
CA ALA A 86 1.22 -14.64 18.39
C ALA A 86 0.77 -13.17 18.28
N GLY A 87 0.24 -12.57 19.35
CA GLY A 87 -0.17 -11.17 19.38
C GLY A 87 1.04 -10.23 19.45
N GLU A 88 1.99 -10.53 20.33
CA GLU A 88 3.25 -9.79 20.42
C GLU A 88 4.07 -9.91 19.13
N ALA A 89 4.25 -11.13 18.62
CA ALA A 89 4.95 -11.36 17.35
C ALA A 89 4.34 -10.52 16.22
N PHE A 90 3.01 -10.55 16.10
CA PHE A 90 2.31 -9.75 15.09
C PHE A 90 2.59 -8.26 15.25
N ARG A 91 2.37 -7.71 16.45
CA ARG A 91 2.55 -6.28 16.73
C ARG A 91 3.98 -5.85 16.40
N VAL A 92 4.98 -6.57 16.92
CA VAL A 92 6.39 -6.23 16.75
C VAL A 92 6.80 -6.30 15.27
N LEU A 93 6.46 -7.40 14.58
CA LEU A 93 6.78 -7.55 13.16
C LEU A 93 6.07 -6.48 12.33
N TYR A 94 4.80 -6.19 12.61
CA TYR A 94 4.03 -5.19 11.89
C TYR A 94 4.64 -3.79 12.02
N VAL A 95 4.85 -3.30 13.26
CA VAL A 95 5.33 -1.92 13.47
C VAL A 95 6.76 -1.73 12.95
N LEU A 96 7.63 -2.74 13.06
CA LEU A 96 8.99 -2.67 12.54
C LEU A 96 9.04 -2.73 11.02
N THR A 97 8.24 -3.60 10.40
CA THR A 97 8.13 -3.68 8.94
C THR A 97 7.63 -2.35 8.39
N LEU A 98 6.54 -1.83 8.96
CA LEU A 98 5.95 -0.57 8.53
C LEU A 98 6.91 0.62 8.75
N ALA A 99 7.63 0.68 9.87
CA ALA A 99 8.63 1.71 10.13
C ALA A 99 9.76 1.69 9.09
N ALA A 100 10.23 0.49 8.72
CA ALA A 100 11.24 0.32 7.70
C ALA A 100 10.73 0.77 6.32
N GLU A 101 9.51 0.39 5.93
CA GLU A 101 8.88 0.84 4.69
C GLU A 101 8.82 2.38 4.62
N PHE A 102 8.29 3.04 5.66
CA PHE A 102 8.25 4.50 5.70
C PHE A 102 9.63 5.15 5.68
N ALA A 103 10.65 4.52 6.28
CA ALA A 103 12.01 5.04 6.25
C ALA A 103 12.65 4.90 4.87
N ILE A 104 12.49 3.74 4.22
CA ILE A 104 13.05 3.43 2.90
C ILE A 104 12.47 4.36 1.84
N TRP A 105 11.16 4.60 1.89
CA TRP A 105 10.44 5.42 0.92
C TRP A 105 10.36 6.92 1.29
N SER A 106 11.06 7.34 2.34
CA SER A 106 10.88 8.69 2.90
C SER A 106 11.20 9.83 1.93
N ASP A 107 12.25 9.66 1.12
CA ASP A 107 12.65 10.63 0.11
C ASP A 107 11.66 10.71 -1.06
N GLU A 108 11.12 9.57 -1.48
CA GLU A 108 10.05 9.48 -2.47
C GLU A 108 8.78 10.19 -1.95
N PHE A 109 8.41 9.96 -0.69
CA PHE A 109 7.26 10.60 -0.06
C PHE A 109 7.42 12.11 0.05
N CYS A 110 8.60 12.57 0.48
CA CYS A 110 8.91 14.00 0.51
C CYS A 110 8.94 14.61 -0.90
N GLY A 111 9.58 13.96 -1.86
CA GLY A 111 9.60 14.41 -3.26
C GLY A 111 8.21 14.45 -3.87
N HIS A 112 7.34 13.50 -3.50
CA HIS A 112 5.94 13.51 -3.90
C HIS A 112 5.19 14.71 -3.33
N VAL A 113 5.32 14.99 -2.03
CA VAL A 113 4.68 16.14 -1.39
C VAL A 113 5.22 17.48 -1.94
N ASP A 114 6.51 17.57 -2.19
CA ASP A 114 7.12 18.74 -2.83
C ASP A 114 6.57 18.97 -4.24
N TRP A 115 6.50 17.91 -5.04
CA TRP A 115 5.88 17.93 -6.35
C TRP A 115 4.40 18.32 -6.28
N LEU A 116 3.65 17.86 -5.27
CA LEU A 116 2.26 18.26 -5.05
C LEU A 116 2.12 19.76 -4.74
N ASN A 117 3.00 20.31 -3.93
CA ASN A 117 2.98 21.71 -3.54
C ASN A 117 3.38 22.65 -4.68
N THR A 118 4.15 22.16 -5.65
CA THR A 118 4.73 22.98 -6.73
C THR A 118 4.07 22.74 -8.10
N SER A 119 3.41 21.61 -8.33
CA SER A 119 2.85 21.25 -9.62
C SER A 119 1.50 21.91 -9.92
N ARG A 120 1.40 22.52 -11.10
CA ARG A 120 0.14 23.08 -11.64
C ARG A 120 -0.83 22.02 -12.18
N PHE A 121 -0.43 20.75 -12.19
CA PHE A 121 -1.21 19.62 -12.73
C PHE A 121 -2.03 18.89 -11.66
N THR A 122 -1.99 19.34 -10.41
CA THR A 122 -2.75 18.78 -9.29
C THR A 122 -4.23 19.14 -9.38
N ASP A 123 -4.58 20.33 -9.88
CA ASP A 123 -5.97 20.80 -10.00
C ASP A 123 -6.83 20.06 -11.05
N ARG A 124 -6.19 19.29 -11.94
CA ARG A 124 -6.83 18.72 -13.16
C ARG A 124 -7.00 17.20 -13.17
N ARG A 125 -6.53 16.45 -12.15
CA ARG A 125 -6.58 14.98 -12.16
C ARG A 125 -7.54 14.39 -11.11
N GLY A 126 -8.57 13.70 -11.61
CA GLY A 126 -9.12 12.46 -11.05
C GLY A 126 -10.57 12.48 -10.50
N LEU A 127 -11.11 11.27 -10.30
CA LEU A 127 -12.48 10.92 -9.90
C LEU A 127 -12.83 11.01 -8.39
N GLY A 128 -11.85 11.20 -7.51
CA GLY A 128 -11.98 11.18 -6.04
C GLY A 128 -11.76 12.53 -5.36
N LYS A 129 -11.91 13.65 -6.08
CA LYS A 129 -11.99 15.00 -5.49
C LYS A 129 -13.05 15.07 -4.38
N TRP A 130 -14.02 14.15 -4.44
CA TRP A 130 -15.11 13.94 -3.50
C TRP A 130 -14.75 13.07 -2.29
N ALA A 131 -13.60 12.37 -2.29
CA ALA A 131 -13.09 11.59 -1.16
C ALA A 131 -12.19 12.43 -0.22
N SER A 132 -12.31 13.77 -0.30
CA SER A 132 -11.47 14.76 0.39
C SER A 132 -11.88 15.04 1.84
N PRO A 133 -12.36 14.06 2.59
CA PRO A 133 -12.02 14.10 4.01
C PRO A 133 -11.43 12.75 4.46
N ILE A 134 -10.71 12.70 5.59
CA ILE A 134 -10.40 11.44 6.29
C ILE A 134 -11.68 10.63 6.39
N TYR A 135 -11.88 9.62 5.53
CA TYR A 135 -13.13 8.86 5.45
C TYR A 135 -14.41 9.72 5.39
N GLY A 136 -14.39 10.93 4.83
CA GLY A 136 -15.59 11.79 4.84
C GLY A 136 -15.76 12.70 6.08
N LEU A 137 -14.89 12.59 7.11
CA LEU A 137 -15.06 13.25 8.41
C LEU A 137 -14.35 14.60 8.56
N PHE A 138 -13.05 14.70 8.24
CA PHE A 138 -12.26 15.91 8.51
C PHE A 138 -11.40 16.35 7.32
N ARG A 139 -11.35 17.65 7.08
CA ARG A 139 -10.40 18.27 6.14
C ARG A 139 -9.03 18.34 6.82
N ILE A 140 -8.03 17.67 6.26
CA ILE A 140 -6.66 17.75 6.80
C ILE A 140 -6.02 19.07 6.36
N PRO A 141 -5.34 19.80 7.26
CA PRO A 141 -4.55 20.97 6.88
C PRO A 141 -3.41 20.56 5.94
N ALA A 142 -3.17 21.37 4.90
CA ALA A 142 -2.03 21.17 4.03
C ALA A 142 -0.72 21.36 4.83
N LEU A 143 0.18 20.38 4.76
CA LEU A 143 1.48 20.45 5.39
C LEU A 143 2.53 21.02 4.42
N SER A 144 3.40 21.88 4.94
CA SER A 144 4.65 22.20 4.25
C SER A 144 5.54 20.96 4.16
N LEU A 145 6.53 20.98 3.25
CA LEU A 145 7.47 19.87 3.09
C LEU A 145 8.19 19.53 4.41
N GLY A 146 8.63 20.55 5.15
CA GLY A 146 9.27 20.38 6.46
C GLY A 146 8.34 19.77 7.50
N MET A 147 7.07 20.20 7.55
CA MET A 147 6.07 19.63 8.46
C MET A 147 5.77 18.17 8.12
N PHE A 148 5.65 17.84 6.82
CA PHE A 148 5.45 16.47 6.38
C PHE A 148 6.64 15.58 6.71
N ALA A 149 7.86 16.03 6.45
CA ALA A 149 9.08 15.30 6.79
C ALA A 149 9.18 15.04 8.31
N LEU A 150 8.86 16.05 9.13
CA LEU A 150 8.82 15.89 10.58
C LEU A 150 7.76 14.88 11.02
N ALA A 151 6.54 14.94 10.46
CA ALA A 151 5.48 13.99 10.75
C ALA A 151 5.88 12.56 10.37
N LEU A 152 6.51 12.37 9.22
CA LEU A 152 7.01 11.09 8.75
C LEU A 152 8.11 10.51 9.66
N VAL A 153 9.07 11.33 10.08
CA VAL A 153 10.14 10.91 10.99
C VAL A 153 9.57 10.56 12.35
N THR A 154 8.65 11.37 12.85
CA THR A 154 7.95 11.11 14.12
C THR A 154 7.14 9.82 14.03
N LEU A 155 6.51 9.54 12.87
CA LEU A 155 5.81 8.28 12.62
C LEU A 155 6.77 7.09 12.72
N VAL A 156 7.89 7.11 11.99
CA VAL A 156 8.90 6.05 12.02
C VAL A 156 9.43 5.83 13.44
N VAL A 157 9.79 6.89 14.15
CA VAL A 157 10.28 6.79 15.54
C VAL A 157 9.20 6.22 16.46
N SER A 158 7.97 6.71 16.36
CA SER A 158 6.86 6.22 17.18
C SER A 158 6.59 4.73 16.94
N LEU A 159 6.65 4.25 15.70
CA LEU A 159 6.48 2.83 15.36
C LEU A 159 7.60 1.96 15.97
N VAL A 160 8.85 2.44 15.97
CA VAL A 160 9.97 1.74 16.61
C VAL A 160 9.81 1.74 18.14
N VAL A 161 9.45 2.87 18.74
CA VAL A 161 9.19 2.97 20.18
C VAL A 161 8.01 2.08 20.59
N ALA A 162 7.00 1.95 19.72
CA ALA A 162 5.83 1.11 19.94
C ALA A 162 6.15 -0.38 20.08
N VAL A 163 7.37 -0.83 19.75
CA VAL A 163 7.86 -2.18 20.10
C VAL A 163 7.94 -2.35 21.62
N TYR A 164 8.44 -1.33 22.32
CA TYR A 164 8.69 -1.34 23.76
C TYR A 164 7.53 -0.77 24.58
N VAL A 165 6.83 0.24 24.05
CA VAL A 165 5.74 0.96 24.75
C VAL A 165 4.48 0.89 23.90
N LYS A 166 3.57 -0.05 24.23
CA LYS A 166 2.40 -0.39 23.40
C LYS A 166 1.47 0.80 23.17
N GLU A 167 1.38 1.70 24.14
CA GLU A 167 0.55 2.90 24.13
C GLU A 167 0.95 3.87 23.01
N VAL A 168 2.20 3.84 22.55
CA VAL A 168 2.72 4.69 21.48
C VAL A 168 2.12 4.33 20.11
N VAL A 169 1.51 3.15 19.95
CA VAL A 169 0.78 2.77 18.72
C VAL A 169 -0.32 3.79 18.40
N MET A 170 -0.98 4.38 19.40
CA MET A 170 -2.01 5.41 19.18
C MET A 170 -1.41 6.65 18.50
N LEU A 171 -0.24 7.08 18.94
CA LEU A 171 0.48 8.19 18.31
C LEU A 171 0.86 7.82 16.87
N SER A 172 1.35 6.60 16.64
CA SER A 172 1.66 6.11 15.29
C SER A 172 0.42 6.08 14.39
N PHE A 173 -0.74 5.68 14.90
CA PHE A 173 -2.00 5.71 14.17
C PHE A 173 -2.39 7.14 13.76
N LEU A 174 -2.35 8.11 14.69
CA LEU A 174 -2.68 9.50 14.40
C LEU A 174 -1.71 10.12 13.36
N LEU A 175 -0.42 9.84 13.50
CA LEU A 175 0.59 10.28 12.54
C LEU A 175 0.42 9.61 11.17
N ALA A 176 0.08 8.32 11.13
CA ALA A 176 -0.22 7.62 9.90
C ALA A 176 -1.45 8.20 9.21
N CYS A 177 -2.51 8.58 9.94
CA CYS A 177 -3.65 9.28 9.37
C CYS A 177 -3.22 10.57 8.65
N ILE A 178 -2.31 11.36 9.25
CA ILE A 178 -1.79 12.59 8.66
C ILE A 178 -0.94 12.29 7.41
N VAL A 179 0.04 11.39 7.54
CA VAL A 179 1.00 11.04 6.47
C VAL A 179 0.28 10.38 5.30
N MET A 180 -0.51 9.34 5.54
CA MET A 180 -1.20 8.60 4.49
C MET A 180 -2.23 9.47 3.78
N THR A 181 -2.93 10.34 4.49
CA THR A 181 -3.81 11.28 3.81
C THR A 181 -3.01 12.18 2.89
N HIS A 182 -1.87 12.76 3.30
CA HIS A 182 -1.07 13.57 2.37
C HIS A 182 -0.56 12.80 1.15
N LEU A 183 -0.23 11.52 1.31
CA LEU A 183 0.21 10.66 0.21
C LEU A 183 -0.93 10.27 -0.75
N PHE A 184 -2.14 10.05 -0.24
CA PHE A 184 -3.26 9.49 -1.03
C PHE A 184 -4.40 10.49 -1.35
N TRP A 185 -4.42 11.67 -0.71
CA TRP A 185 -5.43 12.72 -0.87
C TRP A 185 -5.41 13.37 -2.25
N ASN A 186 -4.23 13.65 -2.78
CA ASN A 186 -4.10 14.60 -3.89
C ASN A 186 -3.99 13.95 -5.28
N ARG A 187 -4.10 12.61 -5.39
CA ARG A 187 -4.18 11.92 -6.70
C ARG A 187 -4.93 10.59 -6.66
N GLN A 188 -5.95 10.47 -7.52
CA GLN A 188 -6.68 9.22 -7.80
C GLN A 188 -6.08 8.36 -8.93
N ASN A 189 -4.76 8.38 -9.10
CA ASN A 189 -4.10 7.50 -10.08
C ASN A 189 -3.34 6.34 -9.43
N ILE A 190 -3.09 6.40 -8.12
CA ILE A 190 -2.66 5.26 -7.31
C ILE A 190 -3.90 4.94 -6.48
N GLY A 191 -4.53 3.78 -6.70
CA GLY A 191 -5.83 3.46 -6.12
C GLY A 191 -5.93 3.93 -4.66
N GLY A 192 -6.81 4.90 -4.39
CA GLY A 192 -6.88 5.65 -3.11
C GLY A 192 -7.18 4.78 -1.88
N HIS A 193 -7.28 3.47 -2.06
CA HIS A 193 -7.44 2.47 -1.02
C HIS A 193 -6.10 1.93 -0.49
N GLY A 194 -4.97 2.25 -1.12
CA GLY A 194 -3.66 1.69 -0.75
C GLY A 194 -3.27 1.93 0.71
N GLY A 195 -3.71 3.05 1.30
CA GLY A 195 -3.44 3.37 2.70
C GLY A 195 -4.42 2.82 3.73
N LEU A 196 -5.59 2.34 3.31
CA LEU A 196 -6.65 1.90 4.24
C LEU A 196 -6.21 0.71 5.11
N PRO A 197 -5.53 -0.33 4.59
CA PRO A 197 -5.04 -1.43 5.43
C PRO A 197 -4.06 -0.99 6.52
N VAL A 198 -3.19 -0.02 6.22
CA VAL A 198 -2.24 0.52 7.19
C VAL A 198 -2.99 1.16 8.36
N LEU A 199 -3.95 2.04 8.05
CA LEU A 199 -4.73 2.75 9.05
C LEU A 199 -5.62 1.80 9.86
N HIS A 200 -6.31 0.88 9.18
CA HIS A 200 -7.18 -0.11 9.81
C HIS A 200 -6.40 -1.02 10.76
N THR A 201 -5.23 -1.50 10.33
CA THR A 201 -4.39 -2.39 11.16
C THR A 201 -3.80 -1.65 12.35
N LEU A 202 -3.31 -0.42 12.18
CA LEU A 202 -2.85 0.41 13.30
C LEU A 202 -3.97 0.71 14.30
N PHE A 203 -5.18 1.04 13.81
CA PHE A 203 -6.35 1.21 14.67
C PHE A 203 -6.67 -0.06 15.46
N CYS A 204 -6.71 -1.21 14.79
CA CYS A 204 -6.90 -2.51 15.45
C CYS A 204 -5.83 -2.79 16.52
N LEU A 205 -4.57 -2.45 16.26
CA LEU A 205 -3.48 -2.55 17.23
C LEU A 205 -3.61 -1.58 18.41
N CYS A 206 -4.24 -0.41 18.23
CA CYS A 206 -4.55 0.49 19.34
C CYS A 206 -5.59 -0.10 20.31
N LEU A 207 -6.47 -0.97 19.79
CA LEU A 207 -7.49 -1.67 20.57
C LEU A 207 -7.00 -3.00 21.15
N LEU A 208 -5.75 -3.37 20.87
CA LEU A 208 -5.15 -4.61 21.34
C LEU A 208 -4.90 -4.52 22.85
N VAL A 209 -5.61 -5.36 23.60
CA VAL A 209 -5.42 -5.56 25.03
C VAL A 209 -5.24 -7.04 25.30
N GLU A 210 -4.69 -7.39 26.46
CA GLU A 210 -4.52 -8.78 26.85
C GLU A 210 -5.87 -9.52 26.83
N GLY A 211 -5.92 -10.64 26.11
CA GLY A 211 -7.09 -11.51 25.99
C GLY A 211 -8.03 -11.20 24.81
N ASN A 212 -7.80 -10.13 24.03
CA ASN A 212 -8.61 -9.83 22.84
C ASN A 212 -7.86 -9.99 21.49
N GLU A 213 -6.66 -10.56 21.50
CA GLU A 213 -5.74 -10.59 20.34
C GLU A 213 -6.34 -11.36 19.16
N ALA A 214 -7.10 -12.41 19.44
CA ALA A 214 -7.80 -13.17 18.40
C ALA A 214 -8.86 -12.32 17.69
N VAL A 215 -9.61 -11.50 18.42
CA VAL A 215 -10.65 -10.62 17.86
C VAL A 215 -10.01 -9.56 16.97
N VAL A 216 -8.94 -8.92 17.45
CA VAL A 216 -8.18 -7.92 16.68
C VAL A 216 -7.69 -8.50 15.34
N ARG A 217 -7.12 -9.71 15.35
CA ARG A 217 -6.69 -10.38 14.12
C ARG A 217 -7.86 -10.73 13.19
N ILE A 218 -8.98 -11.21 13.72
CA ILE A 218 -10.19 -11.48 12.93
C ILE A 218 -10.71 -10.19 12.27
N CYS A 219 -10.70 -9.06 12.98
CA CYS A 219 -11.09 -7.77 12.41
C CYS A 219 -10.20 -7.33 11.24
N ILE A 220 -8.88 -7.53 11.35
CA ILE A 220 -7.92 -7.22 10.27
C ILE A 220 -8.15 -8.17 9.07
N ALA A 221 -8.25 -9.47 9.33
CA ALA A 221 -8.49 -10.49 8.31
C ALA A 221 -9.80 -10.27 7.56
N THR A 222 -10.86 -9.92 8.29
CA THR A 222 -12.19 -9.60 7.75
C THR A 222 -12.12 -8.36 6.85
N PHE A 223 -11.49 -7.28 7.30
CA PHE A 223 -11.28 -6.08 6.50
C PHE A 223 -10.52 -6.37 5.20
N MET A 224 -9.44 -7.16 5.28
CA MET A 224 -8.67 -7.57 4.11
C MET A 224 -9.52 -8.40 3.14
N GLY A 225 -10.24 -9.40 3.63
CA GLY A 225 -11.15 -10.21 2.81
C GLY A 225 -12.21 -9.36 2.10
N PHE A 226 -12.91 -8.48 2.83
CA PHE A 226 -13.92 -7.59 2.24
C PHE A 226 -13.33 -6.57 1.26
N SER A 227 -12.11 -6.08 1.48
CA SER A 227 -11.44 -5.18 0.54
C SER A 227 -11.23 -5.86 -0.81
N TYR A 228 -10.79 -7.12 -0.80
CA TYR A 228 -10.62 -7.94 -1.99
C TYR A 228 -11.94 -8.28 -2.68
N MET A 229 -12.93 -8.72 -1.90
CA MET A 229 -14.26 -9.01 -2.44
C MET A 229 -14.92 -7.75 -3.03
N GLY A 230 -14.80 -6.61 -2.36
CA GLY A 230 -15.32 -5.32 -2.85
C GLY A 230 -14.66 -4.90 -4.16
N SER A 231 -13.34 -5.09 -4.28
CA SER A 231 -12.59 -4.87 -5.52
C SER A 231 -13.11 -5.75 -6.67
N ALA A 232 -13.33 -7.04 -6.42
CA ALA A 232 -13.86 -7.97 -7.42
C ALA A 232 -15.31 -7.65 -7.82
N LEU A 233 -16.18 -7.38 -6.84
CA LEU A 233 -17.57 -7.01 -7.08
C LEU A 233 -17.67 -5.71 -7.87
N CYS A 234 -16.81 -4.73 -7.60
CA CYS A 234 -16.75 -3.49 -8.39
C CYS A 234 -16.45 -3.79 -9.87
N LYS A 235 -15.48 -4.67 -10.16
CA LYS A 235 -15.16 -5.10 -11.53
C LYS A 235 -16.33 -5.82 -12.19
N LEU A 236 -17.00 -6.72 -11.47
CA LEU A 236 -18.16 -7.46 -11.95
C LEU A 236 -19.34 -6.54 -12.27
N VAL A 237 -19.74 -5.70 -11.31
CA VAL A 237 -20.86 -4.77 -11.46
C VAL A 237 -20.59 -3.78 -12.58
N THR A 238 -19.37 -3.23 -12.65
CA THR A 238 -18.99 -2.30 -13.72
C THR A 238 -19.10 -2.96 -15.09
N SER A 239 -18.60 -4.18 -15.23
CA SER A 239 -18.62 -4.93 -16.50
C SER A 239 -20.03 -5.31 -16.95
N LEU A 240 -20.90 -5.73 -16.02
CA LEU A 240 -22.21 -6.31 -16.33
C LEU A 240 -23.32 -5.26 -16.41
N LEU A 241 -23.26 -4.25 -15.55
CA LEU A 241 -24.38 -3.35 -15.27
C LEU A 241 -24.11 -1.90 -15.68
N ILE A 242 -22.90 -1.37 -15.47
CA ILE A 242 -22.62 0.07 -15.61
C ILE A 242 -22.05 0.43 -17.00
N GLN A 243 -21.01 -0.27 -17.46
CA GLN A 243 -20.27 0.14 -18.65
C GLN A 243 -21.08 -0.07 -19.95
N ARG A 244 -21.13 0.97 -20.80
CA ARG A 244 -21.82 0.96 -22.10
C ARG A 244 -20.89 1.53 -23.20
N PRO A 245 -20.61 0.78 -24.29
CA PRO A 245 -20.99 -0.61 -24.53
C PRO A 245 -20.42 -1.54 -23.46
N ARG A 246 -21.12 -2.66 -23.19
CA ARG A 246 -20.67 -3.64 -22.18
C ARG A 246 -19.29 -4.14 -22.58
N GLN A 247 -18.32 -3.98 -21.68
CA GLN A 247 -16.99 -4.53 -21.83
C GLN A 247 -16.68 -5.35 -20.59
N TRP A 248 -16.27 -6.59 -20.81
CA TRP A 248 -15.85 -7.46 -19.72
C TRP A 248 -14.49 -6.99 -19.20
N TRP A 249 -14.40 -6.64 -17.92
CA TRP A 249 -13.14 -6.25 -17.29
C TRP A 249 -12.07 -7.34 -17.41
N GLY A 250 -12.49 -8.61 -17.28
CA GLY A 250 -11.60 -9.76 -17.31
C GLY A 250 -11.13 -10.17 -18.71
N ASN A 251 -11.03 -9.24 -19.66
CA ASN A 251 -10.53 -9.51 -21.00
C ASN A 251 -9.10 -8.96 -21.20
N GLY A 252 -8.39 -9.49 -22.19
CA GLY A 252 -7.00 -9.14 -22.50
C GLY A 252 -6.85 -7.70 -22.98
N ASP A 253 -7.89 -7.10 -23.57
CA ASP A 253 -7.88 -5.69 -23.94
C ASP A 253 -7.89 -4.79 -22.70
N GLY A 254 -8.60 -5.20 -21.64
CA GLY A 254 -8.57 -4.57 -20.32
C GLY A 254 -7.18 -4.64 -19.68
N LEU A 255 -6.52 -5.81 -19.73
CA LEU A 255 -5.13 -5.94 -19.29
C LEU A 255 -4.21 -4.97 -20.03
N LYS A 256 -4.28 -4.97 -21.37
CA LYS A 256 -3.49 -4.06 -22.21
C LYS A 256 -3.76 -2.59 -21.89
N PHE A 257 -5.03 -2.24 -21.65
CA PHE A 257 -5.42 -0.89 -21.24
C PHE A 257 -4.75 -0.49 -19.91
N TYR A 258 -4.82 -1.34 -18.87
CA TYR A 258 -4.16 -1.05 -17.59
C TYR A 258 -2.64 -0.95 -17.72
N LEU A 259 -2.03 -1.78 -18.56
CA LEU A 259 -0.60 -1.72 -18.84
C LEU A 259 -0.22 -0.42 -19.56
N LEU A 260 -1.00 0.00 -20.55
CA LEU A 260 -0.80 1.26 -21.28
C LEU A 260 -0.98 2.48 -20.36
N ASP A 261 -2.03 2.48 -19.54
CA ASP A 261 -2.28 3.55 -18.56
C ASP A 261 -1.13 3.65 -17.56
N SER A 262 -0.67 2.52 -17.02
CA SER A 262 0.52 2.47 -16.16
C SER A 262 1.78 3.05 -16.83
N VAL A 263 2.08 2.64 -18.07
CA VAL A 263 3.26 3.12 -18.82
C VAL A 263 3.17 4.62 -19.10
N SER A 264 1.97 5.17 -19.29
CA SER A 264 1.76 6.60 -19.48
C SER A 264 2.08 7.44 -18.24
N ILE A 265 2.08 6.81 -17.06
CA ILE A 265 2.33 7.47 -15.77
C ILE A 265 3.78 7.27 -15.33
N ARG A 266 4.36 6.07 -15.55
CA ARG A 266 5.74 5.74 -15.16
C ARG A 266 6.44 4.92 -16.26
N PRO A 267 7.48 5.46 -16.92
CA PRO A 267 8.21 4.72 -17.92
C PRO A 267 9.03 3.60 -17.28
N MET A 268 8.78 2.39 -17.76
CA MET A 268 9.41 1.15 -17.31
C MET A 268 10.80 0.92 -17.90
N ARG A 269 11.64 0.16 -17.18
CA ARG A 269 12.99 -0.25 -17.62
C ARG A 269 13.26 -1.73 -17.37
N GLY A 270 14.22 -2.29 -18.11
CA GLY A 270 14.67 -3.68 -17.98
C GLY A 270 13.60 -4.72 -18.33
N ILE A 271 13.67 -5.88 -17.67
CA ILE A 271 12.81 -7.04 -17.99
C ILE A 271 11.31 -6.73 -17.91
N ARG A 272 10.87 -5.86 -16.99
CA ARG A 272 9.46 -5.46 -16.88
C ARG A 272 8.99 -4.73 -18.14
N ARG A 273 9.82 -3.85 -18.70
CA ARG A 273 9.51 -3.16 -19.95
C ARG A 273 9.32 -4.18 -21.07
N ASP A 274 10.24 -5.13 -21.19
CA ASP A 274 10.21 -6.11 -22.27
C ASP A 274 8.98 -7.04 -22.14
N VAL A 275 8.63 -7.48 -20.93
CA VAL A 275 7.40 -8.25 -20.65
C VAL A 275 6.14 -7.46 -21.00
N ARG A 276 6.03 -6.19 -20.57
CA ARG A 276 4.86 -5.37 -20.87
C ARG A 276 4.74 -5.04 -22.34
N SER A 277 5.85 -4.69 -23.00
CA SER A 277 5.88 -4.46 -24.43
C SER A 277 5.39 -5.71 -25.17
N ALA A 278 5.86 -6.90 -24.79
CA ALA A 278 5.37 -8.16 -25.36
C ALA A 278 3.86 -8.38 -25.14
N ILE A 279 3.32 -8.07 -23.94
CA ILE A 279 1.89 -8.19 -23.66
C ILE A 279 1.06 -7.17 -24.46
N ILE A 280 1.52 -5.92 -24.57
CA ILE A 280 0.84 -4.85 -25.30
C ILE A 280 0.80 -5.16 -26.80
N THR A 281 1.93 -5.58 -27.36
CA THR A 281 2.07 -5.92 -28.79
C THR A 281 1.59 -7.33 -29.13
N ALA A 282 1.16 -8.10 -28.12
CA ALA A 282 0.65 -9.45 -28.30
C ALA A 282 -0.49 -9.49 -29.34
N GLY A 283 -0.29 -10.27 -30.39
CA GLY A 283 -1.29 -10.46 -31.44
C GLY A 283 -2.53 -11.24 -30.98
N PRO A 284 -3.52 -11.45 -31.86
CA PRO A 284 -4.77 -12.14 -31.54
C PRO A 284 -4.57 -13.57 -30.97
N SER A 285 -3.50 -14.26 -31.35
CA SER A 285 -3.19 -15.61 -30.89
C SER A 285 -2.93 -15.73 -29.39
N LEU A 286 -2.45 -14.66 -28.74
CA LEU A 286 -2.17 -14.63 -27.30
C LEU A 286 -3.37 -14.13 -26.48
N ARG A 287 -4.45 -13.69 -27.12
CA ARG A 287 -5.63 -13.15 -26.44
C ARG A 287 -6.24 -14.11 -25.41
N PRO A 288 -6.43 -15.42 -25.68
CA PRO A 288 -7.00 -16.34 -24.70
C PRO A 288 -6.18 -16.46 -23.41
N VAL A 289 -4.84 -16.34 -23.51
CA VAL A 289 -3.95 -16.38 -22.35
C VAL A 289 -4.11 -15.13 -21.50
N LEU A 290 -4.24 -13.96 -22.14
CA LEU A 290 -4.47 -12.70 -21.44
C LEU A 290 -5.86 -12.65 -20.79
N ASP A 291 -6.89 -13.16 -21.48
CA ASP A 291 -8.24 -13.34 -20.92
C ASP A 291 -8.18 -14.26 -19.69
N LEU A 292 -7.52 -15.41 -19.78
CA LEU A 292 -7.37 -16.34 -18.66
C LEU A 292 -6.67 -15.68 -17.47
N ALA A 293 -5.58 -14.94 -17.69
CA ALA A 293 -4.86 -14.25 -16.63
C ALA A 293 -5.75 -13.22 -15.89
N MET A 294 -6.54 -12.45 -16.63
CA MET A 294 -7.45 -11.46 -16.04
C MET A 294 -8.62 -12.10 -15.29
N ASN A 295 -9.20 -13.18 -15.82
CA ASN A 295 -10.24 -13.93 -15.12
C ASN A 295 -9.67 -14.63 -13.88
N ALA A 296 -8.44 -15.15 -13.95
CA ALA A 296 -7.76 -15.73 -12.79
C ALA A 296 -7.55 -14.70 -11.67
N ALA A 297 -7.17 -13.46 -12.01
CA ALA A 297 -7.09 -12.38 -11.04
C ALA A 297 -8.44 -12.11 -10.38
N LEU A 298 -9.53 -12.06 -11.16
CA LEU A 298 -10.87 -11.84 -10.62
C LEU A 298 -11.35 -13.00 -9.72
N ILE A 299 -11.13 -14.24 -10.15
CA ILE A 299 -11.45 -15.44 -9.36
C ILE A 299 -10.66 -15.44 -8.06
N PHE A 300 -9.36 -15.11 -8.14
CA PHE A 300 -8.51 -14.99 -6.97
C PHE A 300 -9.08 -13.97 -5.98
N GLU A 301 -9.37 -12.73 -6.41
CA GLU A 301 -9.93 -11.69 -5.55
C GLU A 301 -11.25 -12.11 -4.89
N LEU A 302 -12.14 -12.82 -5.61
CA LEU A 302 -13.38 -13.38 -5.05
C LEU A 302 -13.14 -14.50 -4.04
N ALA A 303 -12.08 -15.28 -4.21
CA ALA A 303 -11.74 -16.41 -3.35
C ALA A 303 -11.02 -16.00 -2.07
N VAL A 304 -10.40 -14.81 -2.00
CA VAL A 304 -9.62 -14.35 -0.85
C VAL A 304 -10.35 -14.49 0.50
N PRO A 305 -11.62 -14.07 0.67
CA PRO A 305 -12.32 -14.26 1.94
C PRO A 305 -12.40 -15.72 2.38
N ALA A 306 -12.70 -16.62 1.44
CA ALA A 306 -12.75 -18.05 1.71
C ALA A 306 -11.37 -18.62 2.04
N LEU A 307 -10.33 -18.22 1.29
CA LEU A 307 -8.94 -18.62 1.55
C LEU A 307 -8.49 -18.20 2.95
N ILE A 308 -8.76 -16.96 3.36
CA ILE A 308 -8.45 -16.47 4.71
C ILE A 308 -9.13 -17.33 5.80
N CYS A 309 -10.37 -17.74 5.57
CA CYS A 309 -11.13 -18.58 6.50
C CYS A 309 -10.66 -20.05 6.53
N MET A 310 -10.10 -20.56 5.43
CA MET A 310 -9.65 -21.96 5.33
C MET A 310 -8.19 -22.13 5.76
N ASP A 311 -7.32 -21.27 5.25
CA ASP A 311 -5.87 -21.29 5.50
C ASP A 311 -5.31 -19.86 5.42
N ALA A 312 -5.34 -19.15 6.55
CA ALA A 312 -4.83 -17.78 6.64
C ALA A 312 -3.35 -17.67 6.27
N ARG A 313 -2.51 -18.65 6.61
CA ARG A 313 -1.08 -18.62 6.27
C ARG A 313 -0.88 -18.79 4.77
N GLY A 314 -1.56 -19.75 4.16
CA GLY A 314 -1.59 -19.93 2.71
C GLY A 314 -2.11 -18.69 1.99
N ALA A 315 -3.19 -18.07 2.51
CA ALA A 315 -3.72 -16.82 1.99
C ALA A 315 -2.66 -15.69 2.04
N ALA A 316 -1.91 -15.55 3.14
CA ALA A 316 -0.86 -14.54 3.25
C ALA A 316 0.21 -14.68 2.14
N VAL A 317 0.65 -15.91 1.87
CA VAL A 317 1.65 -16.21 0.83
C VAL A 317 1.08 -15.93 -0.57
N LEU A 318 -0.15 -16.37 -0.84
CA LEU A 318 -0.78 -16.15 -2.13
C LEU A 318 -1.05 -14.66 -2.40
N LEU A 319 -1.48 -13.91 -1.38
CA LEU A 319 -1.69 -12.46 -1.48
C LEU A 319 -0.37 -11.70 -1.70
N PHE A 320 0.70 -12.12 -1.03
CA PHE A 320 2.04 -11.61 -1.28
C PHE A 320 2.45 -11.84 -2.74
N ALA A 321 2.30 -13.07 -3.24
CA ALA A 321 2.65 -13.41 -4.63
C ALA A 321 1.79 -12.64 -5.64
N PHE A 322 0.49 -12.51 -5.38
CA PHE A 322 -0.43 -11.74 -6.20
C PHE A 322 -0.01 -10.27 -6.28
N HIS A 323 0.21 -9.60 -5.15
CA HIS A 323 0.62 -8.20 -5.15
C HIS A 323 2.04 -7.98 -5.70
N TYR A 324 2.96 -8.92 -5.50
CA TYR A 324 4.26 -8.89 -6.18
C TYR A 324 4.09 -8.94 -7.70
N SER A 325 3.20 -9.80 -8.20
CA SER A 325 2.88 -9.87 -9.64
C SER A 325 2.27 -8.57 -10.15
N VAL A 326 1.40 -7.91 -9.36
CA VAL A 326 0.81 -6.61 -9.70
C VAL A 326 1.88 -5.52 -9.76
N TRP A 327 2.79 -5.47 -8.79
CA TRP A 327 3.91 -4.54 -8.84
C TRP A 327 4.82 -4.82 -10.05
N PHE A 328 5.14 -6.08 -10.33
CA PHE A 328 5.96 -6.46 -11.48
C PHE A 328 5.30 -6.03 -12.81
N LEU A 329 4.02 -6.35 -12.97
CA LEU A 329 3.27 -6.15 -14.22
C LEU A 329 2.72 -4.73 -14.39
N PHE A 330 2.37 -4.02 -13.33
CA PHE A 330 1.73 -2.70 -13.41
C PHE A 330 2.53 -1.57 -12.74
N ASP A 331 3.63 -1.86 -12.04
CA ASP A 331 4.44 -0.86 -11.30
C ASP A 331 3.65 -0.13 -10.24
N ILE A 332 2.61 -0.80 -9.75
CA ILE A 332 1.78 -0.29 -8.68
C ILE A 332 2.28 -0.96 -7.42
N ASP A 333 3.00 -0.18 -6.63
CA ASP A 333 3.50 -0.63 -5.34
C ASP A 333 2.38 -0.63 -4.30
N PHE A 334 1.59 -1.69 -4.29
CA PHE A 334 0.74 -2.02 -3.16
C PHE A 334 1.52 -2.66 -2.03
N MET A 335 2.64 -3.30 -2.32
CA MET A 335 3.35 -4.16 -1.37
C MET A 335 3.86 -3.39 -0.16
N SER A 336 4.47 -2.22 -0.35
CA SER A 336 5.02 -1.39 0.73
C SER A 336 3.98 -0.94 1.76
N TYR A 337 2.69 -0.91 1.39
CA TYR A 337 1.60 -0.47 2.28
C TYR A 337 0.67 -1.61 2.71
N TRP A 338 0.40 -2.54 1.81
CA TRP A 338 -0.57 -3.62 2.00
C TRP A 338 0.08 -4.83 2.68
N ALA A 339 1.32 -5.16 2.30
CA ALA A 339 1.98 -6.38 2.74
C ALA A 339 2.26 -6.45 4.25
N PRO A 340 2.57 -5.35 4.98
CA PRO A 340 2.63 -5.41 6.44
C PRO A 340 1.35 -5.97 7.07
N SER A 341 0.17 -5.66 6.51
CA SER A 341 -1.11 -6.17 7.02
C SER A 341 -1.28 -7.69 6.82
N LEU A 342 -0.57 -8.29 5.85
CA LEU A 342 -0.54 -9.75 5.65
C LEU A 342 0.07 -10.49 6.84
N LEU A 343 0.90 -9.82 7.64
CA LEU A 343 1.47 -10.41 8.85
C LEU A 343 0.39 -10.85 9.84
N ALA A 344 -0.79 -10.21 9.84
CA ALA A 344 -1.92 -10.60 10.69
C ALA A 344 -2.45 -12.00 10.34
N LEU A 345 -2.34 -12.40 9.07
CA LEU A 345 -2.71 -13.71 8.58
C LEU A 345 -1.59 -14.73 8.81
N ALA A 346 -0.33 -14.33 8.57
CA ALA A 346 0.84 -15.20 8.67
C ALA A 346 1.10 -15.69 10.10
N VAL A 347 0.86 -14.85 11.12
CA VAL A 347 0.99 -15.21 12.54
C VAL A 347 -0.21 -15.97 13.09
N GLN A 348 -1.28 -16.17 12.31
CA GLN A 348 -2.50 -16.79 12.80
C GLN A 348 -2.28 -18.30 13.05
N ASN A 349 -2.82 -18.78 14.17
CA ASN A 349 -2.90 -20.22 14.45
C ASN A 349 -4.15 -20.79 13.76
N LEU A 350 -4.01 -21.90 13.03
CA LEU A 350 -5.12 -22.64 12.40
C LEU A 350 -6.25 -22.94 13.40
N ALA A 351 -5.91 -23.16 14.67
CA ALA A 351 -6.87 -23.40 15.75
C ALA A 351 -7.82 -22.22 16.06
N SER A 352 -7.47 -20.99 15.69
CA SER A 352 -8.30 -19.79 15.94
C SER A 352 -9.59 -19.79 15.12
N LEU A 353 -9.58 -20.41 13.94
CA LEU A 353 -10.76 -20.55 13.07
C LEU A 353 -11.73 -21.62 13.59
N ALA A 354 -11.25 -22.55 14.43
CA ALA A 354 -12.09 -23.51 15.12
C ALA A 354 -13.00 -22.88 16.19
N ILE A 355 -12.80 -21.60 16.56
CA ILE A 355 -13.69 -20.89 17.50
C ILE A 355 -15.12 -20.80 16.94
N PHE A 356 -15.30 -20.60 15.63
CA PHE A 356 -16.63 -20.65 15.01
C PHE A 356 -17.26 -22.04 15.08
N SER A 357 -16.45 -23.11 14.99
CA SER A 357 -16.93 -24.49 15.16
C SER A 357 -17.29 -24.83 16.62
N ARG A 358 -16.68 -24.14 17.61
CA ARG A 358 -16.92 -24.35 19.04
C ARG A 358 -18.08 -23.52 19.58
N ILE A 359 -18.33 -22.33 19.04
CA ILE A 359 -19.52 -21.51 19.39
C ILE A 359 -20.80 -22.28 19.04
N GLY A 360 -20.83 -23.01 17.93
CA GLY A 360 -21.95 -23.91 17.59
C GLY A 360 -22.12 -25.09 18.56
N LYS A 361 -21.06 -25.55 19.23
CA LYS A 361 -21.14 -26.62 20.23
C LYS A 361 -21.55 -26.13 21.62
N MET A 362 -21.22 -24.89 22.00
CA MET A 362 -21.59 -24.34 23.31
C MET A 362 -23.07 -23.98 23.42
N GLN A 363 -23.76 -23.73 22.30
CA GLN A 363 -25.22 -23.55 22.30
C GLN A 363 -26.01 -24.86 22.48
N GLY A 364 -25.36 -26.03 22.36
CA GLY A 364 -26.00 -27.34 22.58
C GLY A 364 -25.84 -27.91 24.00
N VAL A 365 -25.05 -27.28 24.87
CA VAL A 365 -24.78 -27.78 26.23
C VAL A 365 -25.63 -27.08 27.29
N THR A 366 -26.08 -25.86 27.04
CA THR A 366 -27.00 -25.14 27.96
C THR A 366 -28.45 -25.62 27.88
N SER A 367 -28.85 -26.36 26.83
CA SER A 367 -30.21 -26.91 26.70
C SER A 367 -30.46 -28.21 27.45
N HIS A 368 -29.42 -28.90 27.97
CA HIS A 368 -29.60 -30.15 28.72
C HIS A 368 -29.49 -30.01 30.25
N GLN A 369 -29.14 -28.83 30.78
CA GLN A 369 -29.07 -28.61 32.23
C GLN A 369 -30.32 -27.97 32.85
N GLN A 370 -31.37 -27.68 32.07
CA GLN A 370 -32.65 -27.15 32.58
C GLN A 370 -33.77 -28.20 32.71
N GLN A 371 -33.49 -29.50 32.57
CA GLN A 371 -34.50 -30.56 32.73
C GLN A 371 -34.47 -31.32 34.08
N HIS A 372 -33.65 -30.89 35.04
CA HIS A 372 -33.60 -31.48 36.39
C HIS A 372 -33.52 -30.44 37.52
N GLN A 373 -34.30 -29.37 37.42
CA GLN A 373 -34.69 -28.56 38.58
C GLN A 373 -36.20 -28.38 38.61
#